data_AF-A0A7Y5BW97-F1
#
_entry.id   AF-A0A7Y5BW97-F1
#
_cell.length_a   1.000
_cell.length_b   1.000
_cell.length_c   1.000
_cell.angle_alpha   90.00
_cell.angle_beta   90.00
_cell.angle_gamma   90.00
#
_symmetry.space_group_name_H-M   'P 1'
#
loop_
_entity.id
_entity.type
_entity.pdbx_description
1 polymer ?
#
loop_
_entity_poly.entity_id
_entity_poly.type
_entity_poly.pdbx_seq_one_letter_code
_entity_poly.pdbx_strand_id
1 'polypeptide(L)' 'YRQVGNAAALGAKWILISREARARAVEIARRTHYLELTTYPKFNRQFARAMMFPEK' A
#
# COMPACT_ATOMS: atom_id res chain seq x y z
N TYR A 1 0.92 -8.91 14.17
CA TYR A 1 1.50 -8.29 12.96
C TYR A 1 2.71 -9.11 12.53
N ARG A 2 2.94 -9.27 11.23
CA ARG A 2 4.16 -9.91 10.69
C ARG A 2 4.88 -8.91 9.79
N GLN A 3 6.11 -8.55 10.15
CA GLN A 3 6.96 -7.73 9.30
C GLN A 3 7.42 -8.54 8.09
N VAL A 4 7.33 -7.95 6.90
CA VAL A 4 7.70 -8.60 5.62
C VAL A 4 8.99 -8.04 5.00
N GLY A 5 9.62 -7.05 5.63
CA GLY A 5 10.81 -6.39 5.08
C GLY A 5 10.50 -5.58 3.82
N ASN A 6 11.46 -5.52 2.90
CA ASN A 6 11.30 -4.79 1.64
C ASN A 6 10.49 -5.60 0.62
N ALA A 7 9.16 -5.48 0.70
CA ALA A 7 8.24 -6.18 -0.19
C ALA A 7 8.40 -5.75 -1.66
N ALA A 8 8.81 -4.51 -1.93
CA ALA A 8 9.00 -4.00 -3.29
C ALA A 8 10.18 -4.70 -4.00
N ALA A 9 11.33 -4.80 -3.32
CA ALA A 9 12.50 -5.49 -3.87
C ALA A 9 12.23 -6.98 -4.10
N LEU A 10 11.56 -7.64 -3.15
CA LEU A 10 11.17 -9.04 -3.27
C LEU A 10 10.18 -9.25 -4.44
N GLY A 11 9.19 -8.36 -4.58
CA GLY A 11 8.25 -8.37 -5.70
C GLY A 11 8.93 -8.18 -7.05
N ALA A 12 9.91 -7.28 -7.15
CA ALA A 12 10.69 -7.06 -8.38
C ALA A 12 11.43 -8.33 -8.81
N LYS A 13 12.06 -9.04 -7.85
CA LYS A 13 12.69 -10.34 -8.13
C LYS A 13 11.68 -11.37 -8.64
N TRP A 14 10.49 -11.44 -8.05
CA TRP A 14 9.45 -12.40 -8.44
C TRP A 14 8.92 -12.18 -9.86
N ILE A 15 8.60 -10.94 -10.23
CA ILE A 15 8.09 -10.64 -11.59
C ILE A 15 9.17 -10.82 -12.67
N LEU A 16 10.45 -10.75 -12.30
CA LEU A 16 11.57 -11.01 -13.19
C LEU A 16 11.66 -12.49 -13.56
N ILE A 17 11.52 -13.39 -12.57
CA ILE A 17 11.78 -14.83 -12.74
C ILE A 17 10.52 -15.68 -13.00
N SER A 18 9.31 -15.15 -12.80
CA SER A 18 8.05 -15.89 -13.01
C SER A 18 7.04 -15.08 -13.83
N ARG A 19 6.49 -15.73 -14.86
CA ARG A 19 5.45 -15.17 -15.72
C ARG A 19 4.11 -15.07 -14.98
N GLU A 20 3.80 -16.04 -14.14
CA GLU A 20 2.61 -16.09 -13.29
C GLU A 20 2.63 -14.96 -12.26
N ALA A 21 3.78 -14.75 -11.60
CA ALA A 21 3.95 -13.64 -10.66
C ALA A 21 3.77 -12.28 -11.35
N ARG A 22 4.31 -12.13 -12.57
CA ARG A 22 4.12 -10.93 -13.38
C ARG A 22 2.65 -10.72 -13.76
N ALA A 23 1.95 -11.75 -14.23
CA ALA A 23 0.53 -11.67 -14.55
C ALA A 23 -0.31 -11.27 -13.33
N ARG A 24 -0.02 -11.86 -12.16
CA ARG A 24 -0.66 -11.49 -10.89
C ARG A 24 -0.43 -10.03 -10.52
N ALA A 25 0.81 -9.52 -10.67
CA ALA A 25 1.12 -8.13 -10.39
C ALA A 25 0.33 -7.16 -11.28
N VAL A 26 0.20 -7.49 -12.58
CA VAL A 26 -0.64 -6.72 -13.52
C VAL A 26 -2.10 -6.71 -13.10
N GLU A 27 -2.64 -7.84 -12.66
CA GLU A 27 -4.04 -7.92 -12.21
C GLU A 27 -4.30 -7.12 -10.93
N ILE A 28 -3.36 -7.14 -9.98
CA ILE A 28 -3.42 -6.30 -8.78
C ILE A 28 -3.41 -4.82 -9.16
N ALA A 29 -2.52 -4.42 -10.06
CA ALA A 29 -2.43 -3.04 -10.53
C ALA A 29 -3.74 -2.58 -11.18
N ARG A 30 -4.36 -3.42 -12.03
CA ARG A 30 -5.65 -3.13 -12.67
C ARG A 30 -6.79 -2.92 -11.69
N ARG A 31 -6.78 -3.64 -10.57
CA ARG A 31 -7.83 -3.58 -9.54
C ARG A 31 -7.56 -2.53 -8.46
N THR A 32 -6.38 -1.91 -8.47
CA THR A 32 -5.99 -0.89 -7.50
C THR A 32 -6.57 0.44 -7.93
N HIS A 33 -7.25 1.12 -7.00
CA HIS A 33 -7.85 2.43 -7.24
C HIS A 33 -7.10 3.49 -6.45
N TYR A 34 -6.83 4.61 -7.10
CA TYR A 34 -6.28 5.79 -6.44
C TYR A 34 -7.36 6.45 -5.58
N LEU A 35 -7.00 6.83 -4.35
CA LEU A 35 -7.85 7.61 -3.46
C LEU A 35 -7.15 8.94 -3.17
N GLU A 36 -7.73 10.03 -3.69
CA GLU A 36 -7.23 11.40 -3.45
C GLU A 36 -7.60 11.86 -2.04
N LEU A 37 -6.61 11.88 -1.16
CA LEU A 37 -6.83 12.20 0.25
C LEU A 37 -6.99 13.70 0.49
N THR A 38 -6.45 14.57 -0.38
CA THR A 38 -6.54 16.02 -0.21
C THR A 38 -7.97 16.56 -0.35
N THR A 39 -8.77 15.91 -1.20
CA THR A 39 -10.18 16.28 -1.42
C THR A 39 -11.15 15.42 -0.60
N TYR A 40 -10.66 14.36 0.07
CA TYR A 40 -11.53 13.48 0.86
C TYR A 40 -12.08 14.21 2.09
N PRO A 41 -13.41 14.42 2.17
CA PRO A 41 -14.04 15.23 3.20
C PRO A 41 -14.05 14.46 4.53
N LYS A 42 -12.90 14.47 5.22
CA LYS A 42 -12.60 14.05 6.61
C LYS A 42 -11.11 13.75 6.80
N PHE A 43 -10.31 13.62 5.74
CA PHE A 43 -8.92 13.17 5.86
C PHE A 43 -8.11 14.04 6.82
N ASN A 44 -8.14 15.36 6.65
CA ASN A 44 -7.41 16.30 7.50
C ASN A 44 -7.76 16.15 8.99
N ARG A 45 -9.04 15.94 9.31
CA ARG A 45 -9.48 15.73 10.69
C ARG A 45 -8.97 14.41 11.26
N GLN A 46 -8.96 13.34 10.47
CA GLN A 46 -8.45 12.03 10.91
C GLN A 46 -6.94 12.06 11.07
N PHE A 47 -6.23 12.68 10.12
CA PHE A 47 -4.79 12.88 10.20
C PHE A 47 -4.40 13.64 11.47
N ALA A 48 -5.05 14.78 11.76
CA ALA A 48 -4.77 15.55 12.97
C ALA A 48 -4.95 14.75 14.27
N ARG A 49 -6.00 13.92 14.34
CA ARG A 49 -6.23 13.03 15.49
C ARG A 49 -5.17 11.96 15.63
N ALA A 50 -4.70 11.40 14.53
CA ALA A 50 -3.69 10.35 14.50
C ALA A 50 -2.28 10.83 14.84
N MET A 51 -2.04 12.15 14.87
CA MET A 51 -0.75 12.73 15.29
C MET A 51 -0.58 12.77 16.82
N MET A 52 -1.67 12.62 17.59
CA MET A 52 -1.58 12.60 19.05
C MET A 52 -0.93 11.30 19.52
N PHE A 53 -0.04 11.39 20.51
CA PHE A 53 0.48 10.19 21.16
C PHE A 53 -0.65 9.44 21.88
N PRO A 54 -0.64 8.10 21.88
CA PRO A 54 -1.59 7.32 22.65
C PRO A 54 -1.45 7.61 24.15
N GLU A 55 -2.56 7.53 24.87
CA GLU A 55 -2.56 7.60 26.34
C GLU A 55 -1.74 6.44 26.94
N LYS A 56 -1.18 6.67 28.12
CA LYS A 56 -0.33 5.69 28.81
C LYS A 56 -1.12 4.48 29.29
#